data_AF-A0A8J3WAN0-F1
#
_entry.id   AF-A0A8J3WAN0-F1
#
_cell.length_a   1.000
_cell.length_b   1.000
_cell.length_c   1.000
_cell.angle_alpha   90.00
_cell.angle_beta   90.00
_cell.angle_gamma   90.00
#
_symmetry.space_group_name_H-M   'P 1'
#
loop_
_entity.id
_entity.type
_entity.pdbx_description
1 polymer ?
#
loop_
_entity_poly.entity_id
_entity_poly.type
_entity_poly.pdbx_seq_one_letter_code
_entity_poly.pdbx_strand_id
1 'polypeptide(L)'
;MLLTVILAAALLSGCSEDVVVPYGPAPTPRGPLALAAPDNGRLRARDWPRACDLLTEADIRAILPSTTRVSSTSEDGKFISTGGEAPYNFVVPDARCGYEVFFPGTYDPSRGASVFAEVHFAGSPELARQNWDKFVADPGNLQCTADFPGLGADACLRDRLTKYFTVRKKGVIVQIGSHDPNLAQGTRLAGQSAEDAAASAWNATRVWEAEVTPLFVRPVLARLP
;
A
#
# COMPACT_ATOMS: atom_id res chain seq x y z
N MET A 1 -35.49 63.70 15.96
CA MET A 1 -35.75 62.25 15.79
C MET A 1 -34.61 61.67 14.97
N LEU A 2 -33.61 61.08 15.62
CA LEU A 2 -32.54 60.33 14.95
C LEU A 2 -33.03 58.88 14.79
N LEU A 3 -33.14 58.41 13.55
CA LEU A 3 -33.40 57.02 13.23
C LEU A 3 -32.04 56.33 13.07
N THR A 4 -31.62 55.55 14.06
CA THR A 4 -30.42 54.73 14.01
C THR A 4 -30.74 53.46 13.21
N VAL A 5 -30.27 53.38 11.97
CA VAL A 5 -30.32 52.15 11.17
C VAL A 5 -29.17 51.26 11.61
N ILE A 6 -29.48 50.21 12.38
CA ILE A 6 -28.51 49.17 12.74
C ILE A 6 -28.35 48.26 11.52
N LEU A 7 -27.24 48.44 10.80
CA LEU A 7 -26.82 47.56 9.71
C LEU A 7 -26.28 46.26 10.36
N ALA A 8 -27.15 45.25 10.48
CA ALA A 8 -26.72 43.91 10.85
C ALA A 8 -25.96 43.28 9.67
N ALA A 9 -24.63 43.44 9.68
CA ALA A 9 -23.75 42.66 8.84
C ALA A 9 -23.80 41.21 9.34
N ALA A 10 -24.71 40.42 8.76
CA ALA A 10 -24.68 38.98 8.88
C ALA A 10 -23.39 38.49 8.24
N LEU A 11 -22.36 38.28 9.07
CA LEU A 11 -21.21 37.46 8.75
C LEU A 11 -21.73 36.06 8.40
N LEU A 12 -21.95 35.82 7.12
CA LEU A 12 -22.02 34.48 6.56
C LEU A 12 -20.61 33.89 6.65
N SER A 13 -20.19 33.52 7.86
CA SER A 13 -19.18 32.48 8.04
C SER A 13 -19.83 31.21 7.53
N GLY A 14 -19.71 30.97 6.22
CA GLY A 14 -20.05 29.69 5.62
C GLY A 14 -19.24 28.64 6.36
N CYS A 15 -19.89 27.87 7.22
CA CYS A 15 -19.38 26.62 7.73
C CYS A 15 -19.22 25.72 6.50
N SER A 16 -18.08 25.77 5.80
CA SER A 16 -17.74 24.67 4.91
C SER A 16 -17.49 23.48 5.83
N GLU A 17 -18.40 22.51 5.84
CA GLU A 17 -18.16 21.27 6.55
C GLU A 17 -16.90 20.61 5.97
N ASP A 18 -16.00 20.20 6.86
CA ASP A 18 -14.80 19.45 6.48
C ASP A 18 -15.20 18.17 5.74
N VAL A 19 -14.56 17.91 4.61
CA VAL A 19 -14.69 16.65 3.87
C VAL A 19 -13.89 15.57 4.60
N VAL A 20 -14.57 14.55 5.09
CA VAL A 20 -13.91 13.40 5.72
C VAL A 20 -13.86 12.23 4.74
N VAL A 21 -12.65 11.77 4.41
CA VAL A 21 -12.42 10.61 3.56
C VAL A 21 -12.37 9.34 4.42
N PRO A 22 -13.37 8.45 4.34
CA PRO A 22 -13.37 7.20 5.09
C PRO A 22 -12.42 6.17 4.47
N TYR A 23 -11.93 5.26 5.31
CA TYR A 23 -11.35 3.99 4.88
C TYR A 23 -12.05 2.83 5.59
N GLY A 24 -12.18 1.71 4.89
CA GLY A 24 -12.80 0.48 5.35
C GLY A 24 -11.78 -0.52 5.89
N PRO A 25 -12.23 -1.64 6.48
CA PRO A 25 -11.34 -2.73 6.86
C PRO A 25 -10.69 -3.36 5.63
N ALA A 26 -9.58 -4.07 5.83
CA ALA A 26 -9.01 -4.91 4.78
C ALA A 26 -10.05 -5.97 4.35
N PRO A 27 -10.26 -6.19 3.05
CA PRO A 27 -11.21 -7.18 2.56
C PRO A 27 -10.73 -8.59 2.88
N THR A 28 -11.67 -9.54 3.02
CA THR A 28 -11.37 -10.97 3.04
C THR A 28 -11.05 -11.43 1.62
N PRO A 29 -9.81 -11.89 1.32
CA PRO A 29 -9.46 -12.27 -0.05
C PRO A 29 -10.10 -13.58 -0.49
N ARG A 30 -10.11 -13.82 -1.81
CA ARG A 30 -10.65 -15.04 -2.45
C ARG A 30 -9.78 -16.30 -2.26
N GLY A 31 -8.92 -16.32 -1.23
CA GLY A 31 -7.97 -17.40 -0.96
C GLY A 31 -6.66 -17.28 -1.75
N PRO A 32 -5.73 -18.23 -1.53
CA PRO A 32 -4.39 -18.19 -2.12
C PRO A 32 -4.41 -18.44 -3.64
N LEU A 33 -3.49 -17.80 -4.35
CA LEU A 33 -3.20 -18.09 -5.75
C LEU A 33 -2.59 -19.47 -5.89
N ALA A 34 -2.98 -20.19 -6.95
CA ALA A 34 -2.32 -21.42 -7.33
C ALA A 34 -1.02 -21.09 -8.06
N LEU A 35 0.12 -21.51 -7.50
CA LEU A 35 1.42 -21.42 -8.17
C LEU A 35 1.80 -22.78 -8.76
N ALA A 36 2.58 -22.76 -9.85
CA ALA A 36 3.19 -23.96 -10.38
C ALA A 36 4.14 -24.60 -9.34
N ALA A 37 4.51 -25.85 -9.57
CA ALA A 37 5.55 -26.49 -8.76
C ALA A 37 6.94 -25.93 -9.17
N PRO A 38 7.80 -25.54 -8.21
CA PRO A 38 9.14 -25.09 -8.54
C PRO A 38 10.02 -26.25 -9.03
N ASP A 39 10.90 -25.96 -10.00
CA ASP A 39 11.93 -26.87 -10.49
C ASP A 39 13.28 -26.47 -9.86
N ASN A 40 13.95 -27.43 -9.22
CA ASN A 40 15.14 -27.17 -8.39
C ASN A 40 14.95 -26.03 -7.38
N GLY A 41 13.74 -25.92 -6.83
CA GLY A 41 13.36 -24.88 -5.87
C GLY A 41 13.05 -23.50 -6.47
N ARG A 42 13.14 -23.31 -7.80
CA ARG A 42 12.84 -22.03 -8.47
C ARG A 42 11.55 -22.14 -9.29
N LEU A 43 10.72 -21.11 -9.26
CA LEU A 43 9.70 -20.94 -10.29
C LEU A 43 10.31 -20.26 -11.51
N ARG A 44 9.86 -20.66 -12.71
CA ARG A 44 10.23 -19.95 -13.94
C ARG A 44 9.61 -18.56 -13.87
N ALA A 45 10.30 -17.56 -14.42
CA ALA A 45 9.86 -16.16 -14.35
C ALA A 45 8.40 -15.96 -14.79
N ARG A 46 7.96 -16.62 -15.87
CA ARG A 46 6.57 -16.57 -16.37
C ARG A 46 5.52 -17.23 -15.46
N ASP A 47 5.96 -18.06 -14.52
CA ASP A 47 5.10 -18.81 -13.58
C ASP A 47 5.05 -18.10 -12.20
N TRP A 48 5.68 -16.92 -12.07
CA TRP A 48 5.55 -16.09 -10.87
C TRP A 48 4.14 -15.51 -10.78
N PRO A 49 3.63 -15.26 -9.55
CA PRO A 49 2.38 -14.56 -9.40
C PRO A 49 2.49 -13.16 -10.01
N ARG A 50 1.48 -12.77 -10.79
CA ARG A 50 1.36 -11.40 -11.29
C ARG A 50 1.01 -10.46 -10.14
N ALA A 51 1.68 -9.33 -10.03
CA ALA A 51 1.49 -8.41 -8.91
C ALA A 51 0.06 -7.85 -8.84
N CYS A 52 -0.59 -7.59 -9.98
CA CYS A 52 -1.96 -7.09 -9.99
C CYS A 52 -3.00 -8.14 -9.56
N ASP A 53 -2.63 -9.42 -9.51
CA ASP A 53 -3.51 -10.46 -8.95
C ASP A 53 -3.41 -10.52 -7.42
N LEU A 54 -2.32 -10.02 -6.82
CA LEU A 54 -2.09 -10.03 -5.36
C LEU A 54 -2.81 -8.90 -4.63
N LEU A 55 -2.85 -7.72 -5.25
CA LEU A 55 -3.63 -6.58 -4.78
C LEU A 55 -4.46 -6.14 -5.97
N THR A 56 -5.79 -6.17 -5.87
CA THR A 56 -6.72 -5.86 -6.97
C THR A 56 -7.38 -4.51 -6.77
N GLU A 57 -7.91 -3.91 -7.84
CA GLU A 57 -8.73 -2.69 -7.73
C GLU A 57 -9.91 -2.88 -6.75
N ALA A 58 -10.51 -4.08 -6.72
CA ALA A 58 -11.57 -4.38 -5.77
C ALA A 58 -11.10 -4.31 -4.31
N ASP A 59 -9.86 -4.72 -4.03
CA ASP A 59 -9.28 -4.58 -2.69
C ASP A 59 -9.03 -3.10 -2.35
N ILE A 60 -8.49 -2.33 -3.29
CA ILE A 60 -8.28 -0.88 -3.14
C ILE A 60 -9.60 -0.18 -2.82
N ARG A 61 -10.67 -0.47 -3.57
CA ARG A 61 -12.00 0.13 -3.36
C ARG A 61 -12.67 -0.33 -2.07
N ALA A 62 -12.40 -1.54 -1.59
CA ALA A 62 -12.90 -1.99 -0.30
C ALA A 62 -12.24 -1.22 0.86
N ILE A 63 -10.92 -0.97 0.75
CA ILE A 63 -10.15 -0.21 1.75
C ILE A 63 -10.47 1.29 1.65
N LEU A 64 -10.66 1.81 0.44
CA LEU A 64 -10.93 3.22 0.16
C LEU A 64 -12.28 3.34 -0.57
N PRO A 65 -13.42 3.25 0.15
CA PRO A 65 -14.75 3.17 -0.48
C PRO A 65 -15.16 4.45 -1.22
N SER A 66 -14.60 5.61 -0.84
CA SER A 66 -14.87 6.89 -1.50
C SER A 66 -14.02 7.13 -2.75
N THR A 67 -13.30 6.12 -3.25
CA THR A 67 -12.43 6.27 -4.43
C THR A 67 -13.24 6.60 -5.69
N THR A 68 -12.95 7.74 -6.32
CA THR A 68 -13.57 8.18 -7.59
C THR A 68 -12.89 7.55 -8.80
N ARG A 69 -11.57 7.35 -8.73
CA ARG A 69 -10.78 6.72 -9.79
C ARG A 69 -9.67 5.86 -9.21
N VAL A 70 -9.52 4.66 -9.76
CA VAL A 70 -8.34 3.82 -9.61
C VAL A 70 -7.79 3.60 -11.01
N SER A 71 -6.49 3.79 -11.19
CA SER A 71 -5.78 3.34 -12.38
C SER A 71 -4.63 2.47 -11.96
N SER A 72 -4.43 1.36 -12.67
CA SER A 72 -3.36 0.40 -12.42
C SER A 72 -2.39 0.35 -13.58
N THR A 73 -1.11 0.22 -13.27
CA THR A 73 -0.04 -0.03 -14.25
C THR A 73 0.72 -1.28 -13.83
N SER A 74 0.87 -2.22 -14.76
CA SER A 74 1.71 -3.40 -14.59
C SER A 74 3.07 -3.16 -15.23
N GLU A 75 4.14 -3.60 -14.55
CA GLU A 75 5.52 -3.43 -15.01
C GLU A 75 6.31 -4.73 -14.78
N ASP A 76 7.19 -5.03 -15.74
CA ASP A 76 8.15 -6.13 -15.62
C ASP A 76 9.21 -5.79 -14.55
N GLY A 77 9.54 -6.76 -13.71
CA GLY A 77 10.58 -6.62 -12.70
C GLY A 77 11.91 -7.24 -13.12
N LYS A 78 13.02 -6.61 -12.73
CA LYS A 78 14.38 -7.10 -13.00
C LYS A 78 15.00 -7.59 -11.70
N PHE A 79 15.27 -8.89 -11.60
CA PHE A 79 15.68 -9.50 -10.34
C PHE A 79 17.00 -10.23 -10.44
N ILE A 80 17.67 -10.30 -9.29
CA ILE A 80 18.85 -11.13 -9.06
C ILE A 80 18.51 -12.17 -7.99
N SER A 81 18.30 -13.42 -8.41
CA SER A 81 18.21 -14.52 -7.44
C SER A 81 19.62 -14.92 -7.03
N THR A 82 19.94 -14.90 -5.74
CA THR A 82 21.25 -15.37 -5.23
C THR A 82 21.16 -16.69 -4.48
N GLY A 83 19.96 -17.22 -4.24
CA GLY A 83 19.81 -18.59 -3.72
C GLY A 83 20.12 -19.62 -4.81
N GLY A 84 20.97 -20.61 -4.55
CA GLY A 84 21.44 -21.63 -5.50
C GLY A 84 22.90 -21.45 -5.97
N GLU A 85 23.36 -22.28 -6.92
CA GLU A 85 24.79 -22.39 -7.29
C GLU A 85 25.40 -21.14 -7.96
N ALA A 86 24.61 -20.22 -8.50
CA ALA A 86 25.09 -18.92 -9.01
C ALA A 86 23.97 -17.85 -9.07
N PRO A 87 24.32 -16.55 -8.92
CA PRO A 87 23.42 -15.45 -9.17
C PRO A 87 22.92 -15.46 -10.62
N TYR A 88 21.61 -15.28 -10.82
CA TYR A 88 21.01 -15.23 -12.15
C TYR A 88 20.15 -13.97 -12.29
N ASN A 89 20.42 -13.17 -13.32
CA ASN A 89 19.61 -12.02 -13.70
C ASN A 89 18.48 -12.47 -14.61
N PHE A 90 17.25 -12.07 -14.32
CA PHE A 90 16.11 -12.39 -15.17
C PHE A 90 15.04 -11.30 -15.07
N VAL A 91 14.24 -11.23 -16.13
CA VAL A 91 13.05 -10.38 -16.20
C VAL A 91 11.85 -11.24 -15.85
N VAL A 92 11.03 -10.74 -14.93
CA VAL A 92 9.76 -11.36 -14.54
C VAL A 92 8.64 -10.48 -15.09
N PRO A 93 7.78 -11.02 -15.96
CA PRO A 93 6.64 -10.26 -16.47
C PRO A 93 5.66 -9.93 -15.35
N ASP A 94 5.07 -8.73 -15.39
CA ASP A 94 4.03 -8.29 -14.44
C ASP A 94 4.43 -8.41 -12.95
N ALA A 95 5.71 -8.25 -12.63
CA ALA A 95 6.23 -8.43 -11.28
C ALA A 95 5.89 -7.28 -10.35
N ARG A 96 5.54 -6.10 -10.90
CA ARG A 96 5.13 -4.92 -10.14
C ARG A 96 3.76 -4.44 -10.65
N CYS A 97 2.89 -4.08 -9.72
CA CYS A 97 1.63 -3.43 -10.01
C CYS A 97 1.51 -2.17 -9.18
N GLY A 98 1.48 -1.02 -9.84
CA GLY A 98 1.24 0.29 -9.25
C GLY A 98 -0.22 0.70 -9.41
N TYR A 99 -0.75 1.38 -8.40
CA TYR A 99 -2.09 1.94 -8.36
C TYR A 99 -2.01 3.42 -8.07
N GLU A 100 -2.70 4.24 -8.86
CA GLU A 100 -3.02 5.62 -8.51
C GLU A 100 -4.48 5.70 -8.08
N VAL A 101 -4.74 6.33 -6.94
CA VAL A 101 -6.03 6.32 -6.25
C VAL A 101 -6.48 7.74 -5.94
N PHE A 102 -7.66 8.10 -6.42
CA PHE A 102 -8.24 9.43 -6.29
C PHE A 102 -9.57 9.37 -5.54
N PHE A 103 -9.88 10.37 -4.73
CA PHE A 103 -11.14 10.47 -3.98
C PHE A 103 -11.54 11.94 -3.80
N PRO A 104 -12.75 12.24 -3.30
CA PRO A 104 -13.19 13.62 -3.11
C PRO A 104 -12.22 14.38 -2.19
N GLY A 105 -11.83 15.58 -2.59
CA GLY A 105 -10.90 16.40 -1.83
C GLY A 105 -9.41 16.04 -2.01
N THR A 106 -9.03 15.24 -3.02
CA THR A 106 -7.63 15.21 -3.48
C THR A 106 -7.27 16.59 -4.05
N TYR A 107 -6.20 17.21 -3.53
CA TYR A 107 -5.77 18.58 -3.90
C TYR A 107 -5.39 18.69 -5.37
N ASP A 108 -4.59 17.73 -5.84
CA ASP A 108 -4.16 17.65 -7.24
C ASP A 108 -4.90 16.50 -7.94
N PRO A 109 -5.85 16.78 -8.85
CA PRO A 109 -6.58 15.75 -9.58
C PRO A 109 -5.68 14.92 -10.52
N SER A 110 -4.42 15.32 -10.70
CA SER A 110 -3.38 14.57 -11.42
C SER A 110 -2.45 13.75 -10.51
N ARG A 111 -2.50 13.95 -9.18
CA ARG A 111 -1.67 13.21 -8.20
C ARG A 111 -2.50 12.69 -7.04
N GLY A 112 -2.96 11.46 -7.18
CA GLY A 112 -3.67 10.71 -6.14
C GLY A 112 -2.72 10.10 -5.11
N ALA A 113 -3.29 9.35 -4.16
CA ALA A 113 -2.48 8.41 -3.38
C ALA A 113 -1.91 7.34 -4.33
N SER A 114 -0.75 6.78 -3.97
CA SER A 114 -0.19 5.65 -4.72
C SER A 114 -0.03 4.43 -3.84
N VAL A 115 -0.28 3.26 -4.40
CA VAL A 115 -0.09 1.96 -3.75
C VAL A 115 0.58 1.03 -4.74
N PHE A 116 1.47 0.16 -4.28
CA PHE A 116 2.02 -0.87 -5.16
C PHE A 116 2.24 -2.19 -4.44
N ALA A 117 2.25 -3.26 -5.24
CA ALA A 117 2.75 -4.57 -4.85
C ALA A 117 3.84 -4.99 -5.85
N GLU A 118 4.92 -5.60 -5.36
CA GLU A 118 6.03 -6.09 -6.18
C GLU A 118 6.51 -7.45 -5.69
N VAL A 119 6.56 -8.43 -6.58
CA VAL A 119 7.02 -9.79 -6.27
C VAL A 119 8.53 -9.84 -6.44
N HIS A 120 9.26 -9.98 -5.33
CA HIS A 120 10.73 -10.01 -5.33
C HIS A 120 11.30 -11.42 -5.48
N PHE A 121 10.53 -12.45 -5.12
CA PHE A 121 10.93 -13.83 -5.27
C PHE A 121 9.72 -14.76 -5.29
N ALA A 122 9.75 -15.79 -6.14
CA ALA A 122 8.80 -16.92 -6.07
C ALA A 122 9.52 -18.26 -6.36
N GLY A 123 9.35 -19.25 -5.49
CA GLY A 123 10.06 -20.53 -5.55
C GLY A 123 9.64 -21.48 -4.42
N SER A 124 10.57 -22.32 -3.98
CA SER A 124 10.38 -23.14 -2.78
C SER A 124 10.57 -22.29 -1.50
N PRO A 125 9.97 -22.72 -0.37
CA PRO A 125 10.20 -22.08 0.92
C PRO A 125 11.69 -21.98 1.32
N GLU A 126 12.50 -22.96 0.94
CA GLU A 126 13.95 -22.99 1.19
C GLU A 126 14.66 -21.84 0.46
N LEU A 127 14.44 -21.68 -0.84
CA LEU A 127 15.09 -20.61 -1.61
C LEU A 127 14.51 -19.23 -1.30
N ALA A 128 13.24 -19.14 -0.89
CA ALA A 128 12.66 -17.90 -0.39
C ALA A 128 13.34 -17.47 0.92
N ARG A 129 13.66 -18.39 1.82
CA ARG A 129 14.45 -18.08 3.02
C ARG A 129 15.85 -17.56 2.67
N GLN A 130 16.53 -18.20 1.73
CA GLN A 130 17.87 -17.73 1.31
C GLN A 130 17.85 -16.34 0.66
N ASN A 131 16.83 -16.03 -0.15
CA ASN A 131 16.70 -14.69 -0.74
C ASN A 131 16.22 -13.64 0.27
N TRP A 132 15.53 -14.05 1.34
CA TRP A 132 15.11 -13.17 2.43
C TRP A 132 16.29 -12.58 3.19
N ASP A 133 17.35 -13.35 3.38
CA ASP A 133 18.54 -12.91 4.12
C ASP A 133 19.18 -11.64 3.54
N LYS A 134 19.01 -11.37 2.24
CA LYS A 134 19.42 -10.10 1.61
C LYS A 134 18.69 -8.89 2.19
N PHE A 135 17.37 -9.02 2.35
CA PHE A 135 16.54 -7.93 2.86
C PHE A 135 16.86 -7.69 4.33
N VAL A 136 17.11 -8.76 5.09
CA VAL A 136 17.53 -8.67 6.50
C VAL A 136 18.90 -8.02 6.64
N ALA A 137 19.83 -8.27 5.71
CA ALA A 137 21.17 -7.69 5.73
C ALA A 137 21.19 -6.17 5.45
N ASP A 138 20.10 -5.60 4.92
CA ASP A 138 19.99 -4.16 4.69
C ASP A 138 19.66 -3.43 6.01
N PRO A 139 20.55 -2.55 6.52
CA PRO A 139 20.31 -1.81 7.76
C PRO A 139 19.16 -0.80 7.68
N GLY A 140 18.67 -0.50 6.47
CA GLY A 140 17.46 0.28 6.23
C GLY A 140 16.19 -0.47 6.62
N ASN A 141 16.21 -1.80 6.67
CA ASN A 141 15.05 -2.61 7.02
C ASN A 141 14.94 -2.83 8.54
N LEU A 142 13.72 -2.66 9.06
CA LEU A 142 13.37 -2.93 10.45
C LEU A 142 12.47 -4.15 10.51
N GLN A 143 12.70 -5.06 11.45
CA GLN A 143 11.75 -6.15 11.71
C GLN A 143 10.38 -5.53 12.06
N CYS A 144 9.32 -5.99 11.40
CA CYS A 144 7.97 -5.57 11.79
C CYS A 144 7.75 -5.96 13.25
N THR A 145 7.42 -4.99 14.11
CA THR A 145 7.07 -5.23 15.51
C THR A 145 5.75 -6.00 15.62
N ALA A 146 5.45 -6.49 16.82
CA ALA A 146 4.25 -7.29 17.15
C ALA A 146 2.90 -6.61 16.86
N ASP A 147 2.89 -5.39 16.30
CA ASP A 147 1.71 -4.64 15.82
C ASP A 147 1.10 -5.21 14.54
N PHE A 148 1.71 -6.26 13.98
CA PHE A 148 1.15 -7.12 12.93
C PHE A 148 0.85 -8.56 13.42
N PRO A 149 0.20 -8.77 14.58
CA PRO A 149 -0.10 -10.13 15.01
C PRO A 149 -1.24 -10.68 14.13
N GLY A 150 -1.03 -11.84 13.51
CA GLY A 150 -2.10 -12.58 12.83
C GLY A 150 -2.28 -12.34 11.32
N LEU A 151 -1.31 -11.77 10.61
CA LEU A 151 -1.40 -11.63 9.14
C LEU A 151 -1.06 -12.90 8.34
N GLY A 152 -0.51 -13.93 8.99
CA GLY A 152 -0.15 -15.20 8.35
C GLY A 152 1.09 -15.12 7.44
N ALA A 153 1.97 -14.12 7.63
CA ALA A 153 3.31 -14.08 7.04
C ALA A 153 4.31 -14.89 7.89
N ASP A 154 5.33 -15.47 7.26
CA ASP A 154 6.42 -16.16 7.96
C ASP A 154 7.49 -15.17 8.46
N ALA A 155 7.68 -14.05 7.75
CA ALA A 155 8.58 -12.97 8.12
C ALA A 155 8.14 -11.64 7.51
N CYS A 156 8.49 -10.52 8.17
CA CYS A 156 8.10 -9.17 7.76
C CYS A 156 9.20 -8.15 8.13
N LEU A 157 9.53 -7.29 7.18
CA LEU A 157 10.39 -6.13 7.34
C LEU A 157 9.62 -4.87 6.93
N ARG A 158 9.97 -3.74 7.54
CA ARG A 158 9.51 -2.41 7.16
C ARG A 158 10.72 -1.52 6.91
N ASP A 159 10.81 -0.95 5.73
CA ASP A 159 11.89 -0.03 5.38
C ASP A 159 11.80 1.26 6.22
N ARG A 160 12.93 1.74 6.74
CA ARG A 160 12.96 2.89 7.67
C ARG A 160 12.60 4.20 6.97
N LEU A 161 12.93 4.38 5.70
CA LEU A 161 12.78 5.64 4.98
C LEU A 161 11.46 5.68 4.24
N THR A 162 11.22 4.67 3.41
CA THR A 162 10.05 4.54 2.53
C THR A 162 8.85 3.93 3.23
N LYS A 163 9.04 3.29 4.39
CA LYS A 163 8.00 2.63 5.17
C LYS A 163 7.31 1.46 4.46
N TYR A 164 7.85 1.02 3.33
CA TYR A 164 7.33 -0.14 2.60
C TYR A 164 7.48 -1.42 3.41
N PHE A 165 6.53 -2.31 3.26
CA PHE A 165 6.53 -3.64 3.85
C PHE A 165 7.16 -4.62 2.89
N THR A 166 8.16 -5.36 3.34
CA THR A 166 8.62 -6.56 2.64
C THR A 166 8.19 -7.75 3.46
N VAL A 167 7.46 -8.68 2.87
CA VAL A 167 6.91 -9.86 3.55
C VAL A 167 7.37 -11.14 2.86
N ARG A 168 7.63 -12.17 3.64
CA ARG A 168 7.85 -13.54 3.15
C ARG A 168 6.74 -14.44 3.65
N LYS A 169 6.18 -15.24 2.76
CA LYS A 169 5.25 -16.32 3.09
C LYS A 169 5.52 -17.51 2.19
N LYS A 170 5.81 -18.66 2.80
CA LYS A 170 6.26 -19.88 2.13
C LYS A 170 7.38 -19.57 1.14
N GLY A 171 7.13 -19.84 -0.14
CA GLY A 171 8.05 -19.67 -1.25
C GLY A 171 8.07 -18.30 -1.90
N VAL A 172 7.35 -17.30 -1.37
CA VAL A 172 7.18 -15.98 -2.03
C VAL A 172 7.64 -14.84 -1.12
N ILE A 173 8.33 -13.87 -1.72
CA ILE A 173 8.69 -12.58 -1.11
C ILE A 173 7.99 -11.47 -1.90
N VAL A 174 7.26 -10.59 -1.23
CA VAL A 174 6.56 -9.46 -1.83
C VAL A 174 6.88 -8.19 -1.07
N GLN A 175 7.07 -7.09 -1.80
CA GLN A 175 7.10 -5.74 -1.24
C GLN A 175 5.77 -5.04 -1.51
N ILE A 176 5.24 -4.36 -0.51
CA ILE A 176 4.01 -3.58 -0.57
C ILE A 176 4.34 -2.19 -0.07
N GLY A 177 4.10 -1.18 -0.89
CA GLY A 177 4.34 0.21 -0.52
C GLY A 177 3.15 1.09 -0.85
N SER A 178 3.11 2.27 -0.22
CA SER A 178 2.15 3.31 -0.58
C SER A 178 2.70 4.67 -0.23
N HIS A 179 2.25 5.68 -0.97
CA HIS A 179 2.43 7.08 -0.61
C HIS A 179 1.07 7.69 -0.32
N ASP A 180 1.05 8.49 0.73
CA ASP A 180 -0.14 9.19 1.18
C ASP A 180 -0.60 10.24 0.16
N PRO A 181 -1.89 10.58 0.18
CA PRO A 181 -2.46 11.57 -0.71
C PRO A 181 -2.12 13.00 -0.31
N ASN A 182 -2.06 13.89 -1.30
CA ASN A 182 -2.19 15.33 -1.06
C ASN A 182 -3.68 15.70 -0.94
N LEU A 183 -4.11 16.09 0.26
CA LEU A 183 -5.50 16.49 0.53
C LEU A 183 -5.69 17.99 0.34
N ALA A 184 -6.83 18.39 -0.20
CA ALA A 184 -7.25 19.78 -0.30
C ALA A 184 -7.53 20.36 1.09
N GLN A 185 -7.43 21.68 1.22
CA GLN A 185 -7.80 22.37 2.46
C GLN A 185 -9.25 22.04 2.85
N GLY A 186 -9.48 21.75 4.13
CA GLY A 186 -10.79 21.29 4.63
C GLY A 186 -11.09 19.82 4.31
N THR A 187 -10.11 19.04 3.84
CA THR A 187 -10.23 17.58 3.66
C THR A 187 -9.31 16.84 4.61
N ARG A 188 -9.80 15.77 5.24
CA ARG A 188 -9.01 14.93 6.15
C ARG A 188 -9.39 13.45 6.04
N LEU A 189 -8.49 12.55 6.42
CA LEU A 189 -8.83 11.13 6.58
C LEU A 189 -9.67 10.92 7.86
N ALA A 190 -10.50 9.87 7.86
CA ALA A 190 -11.11 9.39 9.10
C ALA A 190 -10.03 9.11 10.17
N GLY A 191 -10.27 9.50 11.42
CA GLY A 191 -9.29 9.38 12.51
C GLY A 191 -8.27 10.54 12.61
N GLN A 192 -8.13 11.36 11.57
CA GLN A 192 -7.31 12.58 11.63
C GLN A 192 -8.10 13.72 12.29
N SER A 193 -7.50 14.44 13.25
CA SER A 193 -8.13 15.61 13.87
C SER A 193 -8.17 16.80 12.90
N ALA A 194 -9.12 17.72 13.08
CA ALA A 194 -9.19 18.93 12.26
C ALA A 194 -7.97 19.84 12.47
N GLU A 195 -7.42 19.87 13.68
CA GLU A 195 -6.19 20.59 14.01
C GLU A 195 -4.98 20.01 13.27
N ASP A 196 -4.81 18.67 13.27
CA ASP A 196 -3.73 18.00 12.55
C ASP A 196 -3.84 18.20 11.02
N ALA A 197 -5.07 18.23 10.50
CA ALA A 197 -5.34 18.48 9.09
C ALA A 197 -5.05 19.94 8.69
N ALA A 198 -5.38 20.92 9.55
CA ALA A 198 -5.13 22.33 9.30
C ALA A 198 -3.65 22.71 9.47
N ALA A 199 -2.92 22.03 10.34
CA ALA A 199 -1.53 22.34 10.67
C ALA A 199 -0.52 21.93 9.58
N SER A 200 -0.92 21.17 8.57
CA SER A 200 0.00 20.76 7.51
C SER A 200 -0.70 20.49 6.19
N ALA A 201 -0.16 21.09 5.14
CA ALA A 201 -0.50 20.78 3.74
C ALA A 201 -0.11 19.35 3.31
N TRP A 202 0.43 18.52 4.22
CA TRP A 202 1.02 17.21 3.90
C TRP A 202 0.59 16.04 4.81
N ASN A 203 -0.21 16.23 5.86
CA ASN A 203 -0.20 15.27 7.00
C ASN A 203 -1.34 14.26 7.09
N ALA A 204 -1.84 13.75 5.97
CA ALA A 204 -2.51 12.44 6.03
C ALA A 204 -1.50 11.32 6.38
N THR A 205 -0.20 11.56 6.17
CA THR A 205 0.90 10.60 6.33
C THR A 205 0.82 9.78 7.61
N ARG A 206 0.59 10.40 8.78
CA ARG A 206 0.58 9.66 10.05
C ARG A 206 -0.52 8.61 10.10
N VAL A 207 -1.76 9.00 9.78
CA VAL A 207 -2.91 8.09 9.73
C VAL A 207 -2.74 7.10 8.57
N TRP A 208 -2.26 7.56 7.42
CA TRP A 208 -2.05 6.74 6.25
C TRP A 208 -1.01 5.62 6.49
N GLU A 209 0.13 5.96 7.06
CA GLU A 209 1.19 4.99 7.36
C GLU A 209 0.82 4.03 8.49
N ALA A 210 0.14 4.52 9.54
CA ALA A 210 -0.18 3.73 10.72
C ALA A 210 -1.43 2.87 10.54
N GLU A 211 -2.43 3.36 9.81
CA GLU A 211 -3.75 2.73 9.75
C GLU A 211 -4.10 2.23 8.35
N VAL A 212 -3.83 3.01 7.29
CA VAL A 212 -4.27 2.66 5.93
C VAL A 212 -3.30 1.69 5.22
N THR A 213 -2.01 1.98 5.24
CA THR A 213 -0.97 1.18 4.56
C THR A 213 -1.00 -0.29 4.98
N PRO A 214 -1.13 -0.63 6.29
CA PRO A 214 -1.30 -2.01 6.74
C PRO A 214 -2.48 -2.75 6.10
N LEU A 215 -3.54 -2.06 5.71
CA LEU A 215 -4.75 -2.67 5.14
C LEU A 215 -4.49 -3.22 3.72
N PHE A 216 -3.51 -2.71 2.98
CA PHE A 216 -3.11 -3.25 1.68
C PHE A 216 -2.25 -4.51 1.80
N VAL A 217 -1.51 -4.67 2.91
CA VAL A 217 -0.64 -5.84 3.14
C VAL A 217 -1.47 -7.10 3.36
N ARG A 218 -2.60 -6.99 4.08
CA ARG A 218 -3.45 -8.14 4.41
C ARG A 218 -4.01 -8.88 3.19
N PRO A 219 -4.63 -8.21 2.19
CA PRO A 219 -5.17 -8.89 1.02
C PRO A 219 -4.09 -9.55 0.17
N VAL A 220 -2.89 -8.96 0.11
CA VAL A 220 -1.73 -9.56 -0.56
C VAL A 220 -1.33 -10.86 0.14
N LEU A 221 -1.14 -10.82 1.46
CA LEU A 221 -0.72 -12.00 2.24
C LEU A 221 -1.71 -13.16 2.17
N ALA A 222 -3.01 -12.89 2.14
CA ALA A 222 -4.00 -13.96 2.03
C ALA A 222 -4.13 -14.55 0.61
N ARG A 223 -3.62 -13.85 -0.42
CA ARG A 223 -3.47 -14.38 -1.78
C ARG A 223 -2.13 -15.09 -2.00
N LEU A 224 -1.16 -14.89 -1.13
CA LEU A 224 0.07 -15.69 -1.17
C LEU A 224 -0.21 -17.14 -0.73
N PRO A 225 0.42 -18.13 -1.40
CA PRO A 225 0.17 -19.55 -1.20
C PRO A 225 0.44 -20.05 0.20
#